data_AF-A0A520DE88-F1
#
_entry.id   AF-A0A520DE88-F1
#
_cell.length_a   1.000
_cell.length_b   1.000
_cell.length_c   1.000
_cell.angle_alpha   90.00
_cell.angle_beta   90.00
_cell.angle_gamma   90.00
#
_symmetry.space_group_name_H-M   'P 1'
#
loop_
_entity.id
_entity.type
_entity.pdbx_description
1 polymer ?
#
loop_
_entity_poly.entity_id
_entity_poly.type
_entity_poly.pdbx_seq_one_letter_code
_entity_poly.pdbx_strand_id
1 'polypeptide(L)'
;MPAGPGLDVNLRYTYGSGNVWLGWFRSPALDFSQLRGGWDHVLTMGPVRLLPSLQSASGGFVGGSLALETGERWFAGSGLGRTNLRNYANLNFDPNDSYTVYGGFHWDPANTFTAQLVRDNRAHPDQQHIHLLWSTALADRRRLTVDLLDKRGTVDNRYIRRTGLSVGYDWPLWAVRAAWDPKVNFTPQNMFRLSLARRF
;
A
#
# COMPACT_ATOMS: atom_id res chain seq x y z
N MET A 1 10.53 -6.54 -19.26
CA MET A 1 10.81 -7.61 -18.29
C MET A 1 9.95 -8.83 -18.64
N PRO A 2 10.44 -10.06 -18.43
CA PRO A 2 9.64 -11.27 -18.62
C PRO A 2 8.52 -11.34 -17.58
N ALA A 3 7.34 -11.81 -18.00
CA ALA A 3 6.25 -12.09 -17.07
C ALA A 3 6.51 -13.42 -16.37
N GLY A 4 6.13 -13.53 -15.10
CA GLY A 4 6.24 -14.77 -14.37
C GLY A 4 5.87 -14.62 -12.89
N PRO A 5 5.84 -15.73 -12.15
CA PRO A 5 5.40 -15.72 -10.77
C PRO A 5 6.40 -14.99 -9.87
N GLY A 6 5.87 -14.45 -8.78
CA GLY A 6 6.62 -13.97 -7.64
C GLY A 6 5.99 -14.51 -6.36
N LEU A 7 6.82 -14.78 -5.36
CA LEU A 7 6.41 -15.14 -4.02
C LEU A 7 6.87 -14.05 -3.07
N ASP A 8 5.96 -13.62 -2.19
CA ASP A 8 6.26 -12.70 -1.11
C ASP A 8 5.79 -13.30 0.20
N VAL A 9 6.69 -13.39 1.17
CA VAL A 9 6.41 -13.89 2.52
C VAL A 9 6.73 -12.78 3.50
N ASN A 10 5.79 -12.46 4.38
CA ASN A 10 5.97 -11.43 5.40
C ASN A 10 5.60 -11.95 6.77
N LEU A 11 6.39 -11.54 7.76
CA LEU A 11 6.11 -11.68 9.18
C LEU A 11 5.94 -10.27 9.76
N ARG A 12 4.81 -10.02 10.42
CA ARG A 12 4.52 -8.74 11.05
C ARG A 12 4.21 -8.94 12.53
N TYR A 13 4.74 -8.06 13.35
CA TYR A 13 4.44 -7.96 14.77
C TYR A 13 3.88 -6.57 15.08
N THR A 14 2.70 -6.54 15.70
CA THR A 14 2.03 -5.32 16.13
C THR A 14 2.22 -5.16 17.64
N TYR A 15 2.65 -3.98 18.07
CA TYR A 15 2.87 -3.65 19.49
C TYR A 15 2.31 -2.27 19.80
N GLY A 16 1.34 -2.20 20.71
CA GLY A 16 0.62 -0.95 20.99
C GLY A 16 0.12 -0.30 19.69
N SER A 17 0.61 0.92 19.41
CA SER A 17 0.27 1.70 18.22
C SER A 17 1.28 1.56 17.07
N GLY A 18 2.16 0.56 17.07
CA GLY A 18 3.22 0.38 16.07
C GLY A 18 3.29 -1.02 15.50
N ASN A 19 4.02 -1.13 14.39
CA ASN A 19 4.31 -2.38 13.73
C ASN A 19 5.78 -2.47 13.37
N VAL A 20 6.32 -3.69 13.43
CA VAL A 20 7.56 -4.08 12.75
C VAL A 20 7.26 -5.25 11.83
N TRP A 21 7.95 -5.33 10.71
CA TRP A 21 7.80 -6.45 9.81
C TRP A 21 9.11 -6.79 9.10
N LEU A 22 9.22 -8.07 8.74
CA LEU A 22 10.25 -8.62 7.88
C LEU A 22 9.58 -9.31 6.70
N GLY A 23 10.16 -9.16 5.53
CA GLY A 23 9.64 -9.71 4.29
C GLY A 23 10.74 -10.31 3.43
N TRP A 24 10.37 -11.30 2.64
CA TRP A 24 11.23 -11.88 1.61
C TRP A 24 10.44 -12.03 0.31
N PHE A 25 10.95 -11.39 -0.74
CA PHE A 25 10.39 -11.48 -2.08
C PHE A 25 11.34 -12.29 -2.98
N ARG A 26 10.79 -13.20 -3.80
CA ARG A 26 11.51 -13.91 -4.86
C ARG A 26 10.68 -13.92 -6.13
N SER A 27 11.30 -13.58 -7.25
CA SER A 27 10.77 -13.83 -8.59
C SER A 27 11.79 -14.60 -9.43
N PRO A 28 11.53 -15.89 -9.70
CA PRO A 28 12.41 -16.68 -10.57
C PRO A 28 12.50 -16.13 -11.99
N ALA A 29 11.40 -15.60 -12.53
CA ALA A 29 11.35 -15.04 -13.88
C ALA A 29 12.23 -13.79 -14.04
N LEU A 30 12.43 -13.02 -12.96
CA LEU A 30 13.31 -11.85 -12.94
C LEU A 30 14.72 -12.16 -12.42
N ASP A 31 14.97 -13.43 -12.05
CA ASP A 31 16.09 -13.85 -11.21
C ASP A 31 16.39 -12.89 -10.06
N PHE A 32 15.33 -12.44 -9.39
CA PHE A 32 15.42 -11.40 -8.38
C PHE A 32 14.98 -11.92 -7.02
N SER A 33 15.72 -11.56 -5.96
CA SER A 33 15.39 -11.87 -4.57
C SER A 33 15.71 -10.67 -3.69
N GLN A 34 14.86 -10.36 -2.73
CA GLN A 34 15.08 -9.24 -1.82
C GLN A 34 14.53 -9.52 -0.43
N LEU A 35 15.40 -9.39 0.57
CA LEU A 35 15.01 -9.28 1.97
C LEU A 35 14.62 -7.85 2.26
N ARG A 36 13.52 -7.66 2.99
CA ARG A 36 12.91 -6.37 3.27
C ARG A 36 12.54 -6.32 4.75
N GLY A 37 12.50 -5.12 5.28
CA GLY A 37 11.97 -4.88 6.62
C GLY A 37 11.44 -3.47 6.74
N GLY A 38 10.60 -3.27 7.75
CA GLY A 38 10.07 -1.95 7.99
C GLY A 38 9.45 -1.80 9.37
N TRP A 39 9.16 -0.55 9.66
CA TRP A 39 8.62 -0.08 10.91
C TRP A 39 7.65 1.06 10.64
N ASP A 40 6.54 1.09 11.37
CA ASP A 40 5.59 2.19 11.36
C ASP A 40 4.97 2.40 12.75
N HIS A 41 4.51 3.62 13.01
CA HIS A 41 3.90 3.97 14.29
C HIS A 41 2.81 5.03 14.13
N VAL A 42 1.89 5.07 15.09
CA VAL A 42 0.87 6.12 15.22
C VAL A 42 1.12 6.89 16.51
N LEU A 43 1.46 8.16 16.36
CA LEU A 43 1.65 9.11 17.46
C LEU A 43 0.42 10.03 17.53
N THR A 44 -0.42 9.85 18.55
CA THR A 44 -1.62 10.68 18.75
C THR A 44 -1.28 11.91 19.59
N MET A 45 -1.52 13.10 19.04
CA MET A 45 -1.24 14.41 19.63
C MET A 45 -2.53 15.24 19.65
N GLY A 46 -3.42 14.95 20.60
CA GLY A 46 -4.75 15.55 20.65
C GLY A 46 -5.57 15.17 19.40
N PRO A 47 -6.10 16.14 18.63
CA PRO A 47 -6.91 15.85 17.44
C PRO A 47 -6.09 15.41 16.22
N VAL A 48 -4.75 15.44 16.30
CA VAL A 48 -3.86 15.14 15.18
C VAL A 48 -3.12 13.83 15.44
N ARG A 49 -2.96 13.01 14.40
CA ARG A 49 -2.12 11.81 14.40
C ARG A 49 -0.93 12.02 13.47
N LEU A 50 0.27 11.72 13.95
CA LEU A 50 1.49 11.65 13.16
C LEU A 50 1.81 10.18 12.87
N LEU A 51 2.06 9.88 11.59
CA LEU A 51 2.20 8.52 11.05
C LEU A 51 3.58 8.38 10.38
N PRO A 52 4.67 8.22 11.16
CA PRO A 52 5.98 7.91 10.60
C PRO A 52 6.07 6.46 10.12
N SER A 53 6.83 6.25 9.03
CA SER A 53 7.25 4.91 8.61
C SER A 53 8.66 4.89 8.04
N LEU A 54 9.32 3.75 8.19
CA LEU A 54 10.65 3.46 7.67
C LEU A 54 10.65 2.06 7.05
N GLN A 55 11.41 1.90 5.97
CA GLN A 55 11.61 0.62 5.30
C GLN A 55 13.02 0.51 4.74
N SER A 56 13.55 -0.70 4.72
CA SER A 56 14.85 -1.02 4.14
C SER A 56 14.80 -2.33 3.38
N ALA A 57 15.76 -2.54 2.49
CA ALA A 57 15.89 -3.80 1.78
C ALA A 57 17.34 -4.15 1.41
N SER A 58 17.60 -5.44 1.22
CA SER A 58 18.85 -5.94 0.68
C SER A 58 19.14 -5.30 -0.67
N GLY A 59 20.40 -4.96 -0.93
CA GLY A 59 20.80 -4.05 -2.02
C GLY A 59 20.94 -2.59 -1.59
N GLY A 60 20.68 -2.29 -0.31
CA GLY A 60 20.93 -0.99 0.32
C GLY A 60 19.79 0.02 0.18
N PHE A 61 18.60 -0.42 -0.23
CA PHE A 61 17.43 0.44 -0.28
C PHE A 61 17.05 0.92 1.13
N VAL A 62 16.74 2.22 1.22
CA VAL A 62 16.18 2.85 2.41
C VAL A 62 15.12 3.84 1.95
N GLY A 63 13.96 3.80 2.59
CA GLY A 63 12.90 4.77 2.40
C GLY A 63 12.09 4.99 3.67
N GLY A 64 11.31 6.05 3.67
CA GLY A 64 10.42 6.38 4.76
C GLY A 64 9.34 7.35 4.32
N SER A 65 8.33 7.50 5.16
CA SER A 65 7.30 8.50 4.95
C SER A 65 6.87 9.11 6.28
N LEU A 66 6.26 10.29 6.17
CA LEU A 66 5.61 10.96 7.28
C LEU A 66 4.26 11.46 6.80
N ALA A 67 3.20 11.11 7.52
CA ALA A 67 1.88 11.65 7.29
C ALA A 67 1.29 12.27 8.56
N LEU A 68 0.44 13.27 8.35
CA LEU A 68 -0.40 13.89 9.36
C LEU A 68 -1.85 13.57 9.01
N GLU A 69 -2.64 13.32 10.04
CA GLU A 69 -4.08 13.08 9.91
C GLU A 69 -4.83 13.78 11.04
N THR A 70 -6.05 14.23 10.79
CA THR A 70 -6.94 14.83 11.78
C THR A 70 -8.38 14.41 11.54
N GLY A 71 -9.18 14.50 12.60
CA GLY A 71 -10.61 14.21 12.58
C GLY A 71 -10.96 12.82 13.09
N GLU A 72 -12.27 12.60 13.28
CA GLU A 72 -12.83 11.37 13.82
C GLU A 72 -13.83 10.79 12.81
N ARG A 73 -15.08 11.25 12.86
CA ARG A 73 -16.13 10.82 11.94
C ARG A 73 -15.81 11.19 10.50
N TRP A 74 -15.41 12.43 10.27
CA TRP A 74 -14.76 12.86 9.04
C TRP A 74 -13.29 13.04 9.34
N PHE A 75 -12.45 12.51 8.48
CA PHE A 75 -11.01 12.63 8.65
C PHE A 75 -10.35 13.04 7.34
N ALA A 76 -9.20 13.69 7.48
CA ALA A 76 -8.37 14.08 6.37
C ALA A 76 -6.91 14.02 6.79
N GLY A 77 -6.04 13.73 5.82
CA GLY A 77 -4.62 13.66 6.04
C GLY A 77 -3.81 13.92 4.79
N SER A 78 -2.52 14.13 5.01
CA SER A 78 -1.55 14.28 3.93
C SER A 78 -0.20 13.73 4.38
N GLY A 79 0.63 13.31 3.43
CA GLY A 79 1.94 12.76 3.74
C GLY A 79 2.93 12.91 2.61
N LEU A 80 4.19 12.69 2.95
CA LEU A 80 5.33 12.73 2.04
C LEU A 80 6.18 11.48 2.22
N GLY A 81 6.58 10.89 1.10
CA GLY A 81 7.46 9.74 1.03
C GLY A 81 8.81 10.08 0.39
N ARG A 82 9.87 9.47 0.90
CA ARG A 82 11.22 9.57 0.34
C ARG A 82 12.02 8.28 0.43
N THR A 83 12.79 8.03 -0.62
CA THR A 83 13.77 6.95 -0.72
C THR A 83 15.14 7.45 -1.17
N ASN A 84 16.14 6.58 -1.03
CA ASN A 84 17.47 6.74 -1.59
C ASN A 84 17.58 6.29 -3.07
N LEU A 85 16.46 6.09 -3.77
CA LEU A 85 16.35 5.70 -5.19
C LEU A 85 16.98 4.36 -5.56
N ARG A 86 17.37 3.53 -4.59
CA ARG A 86 17.83 2.17 -4.90
C ARG A 86 16.66 1.25 -5.22
N ASN A 87 16.94 0.16 -5.92
CA ASN A 87 15.92 -0.80 -6.35
C ASN A 87 15.19 -1.43 -5.16
N TYR A 88 13.87 -1.46 -5.27
CA TYR A 88 12.98 -2.02 -4.26
C TYR A 88 11.85 -2.80 -4.93
N ALA A 89 11.58 -4.02 -4.48
CA ALA A 89 10.38 -4.76 -4.84
C ALA A 89 9.16 -4.09 -4.19
N ASN A 90 8.61 -3.10 -4.89
CA ASN A 90 7.43 -2.40 -4.45
C ASN A 90 6.17 -3.23 -4.75
N LEU A 91 5.57 -3.75 -3.69
CA LEU A 91 4.34 -4.53 -3.74
C LEU A 91 3.12 -3.74 -3.25
N ASN A 92 3.30 -2.48 -2.82
CA ASN A 92 2.19 -1.59 -2.52
C ASN A 92 1.63 -0.96 -3.81
N PHE A 93 2.39 -1.03 -4.89
CA PHE A 93 2.10 -0.50 -6.23
C PHE A 93 2.03 1.02 -6.31
N ASP A 94 1.90 1.73 -5.20
CA ASP A 94 2.03 3.18 -5.08
C ASP A 94 3.47 3.68 -5.15
N PRO A 95 3.74 4.86 -5.72
CA PRO A 95 5.06 5.47 -5.64
C PRO A 95 5.49 5.70 -4.17
N ASN A 96 6.64 5.15 -3.77
CA ASN A 96 7.24 5.41 -2.45
C ASN A 96 7.65 6.88 -2.27
N ASP A 97 7.89 7.52 -3.41
CA ASP A 97 8.52 8.80 -3.57
C ASP A 97 7.46 9.79 -4.01
N SER A 98 6.60 10.15 -3.06
CA SER A 98 5.30 10.73 -3.36
C SER A 98 4.89 11.83 -2.39
N TYR A 99 3.90 12.60 -2.82
CA TYR A 99 2.96 13.22 -1.88
C TYR A 99 1.65 12.45 -1.91
N THR A 100 1.01 12.38 -0.75
CA THR A 100 -0.27 11.71 -0.57
C THR A 100 -1.25 12.68 0.08
N VAL A 101 -2.49 12.71 -0.40
CA VAL A 101 -3.60 13.41 0.25
C VAL A 101 -4.76 12.45 0.31
N TYR A 102 -5.44 12.39 1.45
CA TYR A 102 -6.55 11.50 1.64
C TYR A 102 -7.57 12.08 2.60
N GLY A 103 -8.78 11.57 2.50
CA GLY A 103 -9.84 11.87 3.42
C GLY A 103 -10.96 10.88 3.28
N GLY A 104 -11.83 10.87 4.27
CA GLY A 104 -12.85 9.85 4.34
C GLY A 104 -13.79 10.09 5.48
N PHE A 105 -14.65 9.11 5.68
CA PHE A 105 -15.60 9.15 6.76
C PHE A 105 -15.97 7.78 7.28
N HIS A 106 -16.23 7.76 8.57
CA HIS A 106 -16.81 6.67 9.31
C HIS A 106 -18.32 6.88 9.33
N TRP A 107 -19.08 6.08 8.58
CA TRP A 107 -20.55 6.08 8.67
C TRP A 107 -20.98 5.72 10.09
N ASP A 108 -20.34 4.69 10.61
CA ASP A 108 -20.43 4.14 11.95
C ASP A 108 -19.08 3.46 12.29
N PRO A 109 -18.87 2.92 13.50
CA PRO A 109 -17.61 2.25 13.86
C PRO A 109 -17.25 1.02 13.01
N ALA A 110 -18.21 0.44 12.28
CA ALA A 110 -18.03 -0.72 11.42
C ALA A 110 -17.70 -0.34 9.97
N ASN A 111 -18.11 0.84 9.50
CA ASN A 111 -18.11 1.22 8.09
C ASN A 111 -17.27 2.47 7.81
N THR A 112 -16.24 2.32 6.98
CA THR A 112 -15.35 3.41 6.57
C THR A 112 -15.28 3.51 5.06
N PHE A 113 -15.24 4.73 4.55
CA PHE A 113 -14.83 5.02 3.18
C PHE A 113 -13.70 6.04 3.16
N THR A 114 -12.73 5.81 2.28
CA THR A 114 -11.57 6.66 2.10
C THR A 114 -11.35 6.91 0.61
N ALA A 115 -11.14 8.18 0.26
CA ALA A 115 -10.56 8.57 -1.02
C ALA A 115 -9.11 9.01 -0.79
N GLN A 116 -8.19 8.52 -1.62
CA GLN A 116 -6.77 8.82 -1.51
C GLN A 116 -6.16 9.09 -2.88
N LEU A 117 -5.36 10.15 -2.97
CA LEU A 117 -4.49 10.45 -4.10
C LEU A 117 -3.04 10.20 -3.67
N VAL A 118 -2.32 9.41 -4.44
CA VAL A 118 -0.86 9.27 -4.34
C VAL A 118 -0.26 9.70 -5.66
N ARG A 119 0.71 10.63 -5.64
CA ARG A 119 1.40 11.08 -6.84
C ARG A 119 2.90 11.08 -6.61
N ASP A 120 3.64 10.53 -7.57
CA ASP A 120 5.09 10.61 -7.56
C ASP A 120 5.52 12.09 -7.60
N ASN A 121 6.48 12.46 -6.76
CA ASN A 121 6.93 13.85 -6.65
C ASN A 121 8.43 14.01 -6.95
N ARG A 122 9.03 13.04 -7.65
CA ARG A 122 10.44 13.11 -8.03
C ARG A 122 10.74 12.55 -9.42
N ALA A 123 10.64 11.24 -9.61
CA ALA A 123 11.15 10.60 -10.82
C ALA A 123 10.14 10.69 -11.97
N HIS A 124 8.85 10.58 -11.67
CA HIS A 124 7.80 10.46 -12.65
C HIS A 124 6.57 11.27 -12.23
N PRO A 125 6.64 12.62 -12.19
CA PRO A 125 5.61 13.46 -11.61
C PRO A 125 4.26 13.42 -12.32
N ASP A 126 4.14 12.74 -13.46
CA ASP A 126 2.88 12.48 -14.15
C ASP A 126 2.20 11.18 -13.70
N GLN A 127 2.89 10.33 -12.94
CA GLN A 127 2.39 9.07 -12.40
C GLN A 127 1.64 9.27 -11.09
N GLN A 128 0.40 8.79 -11.06
CA GLN A 128 -0.49 8.93 -9.91
C GLN A 128 -1.53 7.80 -9.81
N HIS A 129 -2.00 7.59 -8.59
CA HIS A 129 -3.11 6.69 -8.24
C HIS A 129 -4.18 7.44 -7.47
N ILE A 130 -5.42 7.14 -7.80
CA ILE A 130 -6.57 7.46 -6.96
C ILE A 130 -7.16 6.15 -6.45
N HIS A 131 -7.27 6.02 -5.14
CA HIS A 131 -7.90 4.91 -4.46
C HIS A 131 -9.25 5.34 -3.91
N LEU A 132 -10.26 4.50 -4.11
CA LEU A 132 -11.53 4.55 -3.40
C LEU A 132 -11.66 3.26 -2.58
N LEU A 133 -11.40 3.38 -1.29
CA LEU A 133 -11.41 2.28 -0.34
C LEU A 133 -12.72 2.29 0.43
N TRP A 134 -13.39 1.15 0.47
CA TRP A 134 -14.52 0.89 1.35
C TRP A 134 -14.21 -0.31 2.23
N SER A 135 -14.46 -0.18 3.54
CA SER A 135 -14.30 -1.26 4.51
C SER A 135 -15.55 -1.36 5.38
N THR A 136 -16.04 -2.58 5.58
CA THR A 136 -17.20 -2.86 6.43
C THR A 136 -16.91 -4.04 7.34
N ALA A 137 -17.21 -3.89 8.63
CA ALA A 137 -17.24 -5.00 9.57
C ALA A 137 -18.54 -5.81 9.37
N LEU A 138 -18.40 -7.12 9.39
CA LEU A 138 -19.47 -8.10 9.28
C LEU A 138 -19.62 -8.85 10.62
N ALA A 139 -20.64 -9.70 10.73
CA ALA A 139 -20.84 -10.55 11.91
C ALA A 139 -19.59 -11.39 12.24
N ASP A 140 -19.44 -11.79 13.50
CA ASP A 140 -18.33 -12.66 13.97
C ASP A 140 -16.92 -12.09 13.73
N ARG A 141 -16.78 -10.77 13.87
CA ARG A 141 -15.51 -10.04 13.69
C ARG A 141 -14.90 -10.24 12.31
N ARG A 142 -15.75 -10.46 11.30
CA ARG A 142 -15.34 -10.55 9.90
C ARG A 142 -15.25 -9.15 9.29
N ARG A 143 -14.48 -8.96 8.23
CA ARG A 143 -14.36 -7.66 7.55
C ARG A 143 -14.23 -7.86 6.05
N LEU A 144 -14.98 -7.07 5.29
CA LEU A 144 -14.83 -6.94 3.83
C LEU A 144 -14.14 -5.61 3.53
N THR A 145 -13.18 -5.64 2.62
CA THR A 145 -12.50 -4.44 2.13
C THR A 145 -12.45 -4.47 0.61
N VAL A 146 -12.85 -3.37 -0.02
CA VAL A 146 -12.83 -3.19 -1.47
C VAL A 146 -12.07 -1.91 -1.79
N ASP A 147 -11.14 -1.98 -2.72
CA ASP A 147 -10.31 -0.86 -3.18
C ASP A 147 -10.38 -0.77 -4.70
N LEU A 148 -10.95 0.32 -5.20
CA LEU A 148 -10.93 0.67 -6.62
C LEU A 148 -9.77 1.62 -6.89
N LEU A 149 -8.93 1.25 -7.84
CA LEU A 149 -7.77 2.02 -8.25
C LEU A 149 -8.02 2.67 -9.62
N ASP A 150 -7.86 3.99 -9.75
CA ASP A 150 -7.68 4.69 -11.04
C ASP A 150 -6.22 5.13 -11.15
N LYS A 151 -5.48 4.49 -12.06
CA LYS A 151 -4.06 4.71 -12.31
C LYS A 151 -3.86 5.54 -13.57
N ARG A 152 -3.00 6.56 -13.49
CA ARG A 152 -2.66 7.43 -14.62
C ARG A 152 -1.19 7.78 -14.63
N GLY A 153 -0.63 7.95 -15.83
CA GLY A 153 0.76 8.35 -16.03
C GLY A 153 1.31 7.81 -17.34
N THR A 154 2.57 8.12 -17.63
CA THR A 154 3.26 7.71 -18.85
C THR A 154 3.99 6.40 -18.62
N VAL A 155 3.78 5.43 -19.53
CA VAL A 155 4.50 4.16 -19.62
C VAL A 155 4.95 3.99 -21.07
N ASP A 156 6.25 3.77 -21.29
CA ASP A 156 6.84 3.65 -22.63
C ASP A 156 6.41 4.78 -23.59
N ASN A 157 6.53 6.04 -23.13
CA ASN A 157 6.14 7.25 -23.87
C ASN A 157 4.67 7.33 -24.28
N ARG A 158 3.80 6.51 -23.65
CA ARG A 158 2.36 6.55 -23.87
C ARG A 158 1.65 6.85 -22.57
N TYR A 159 0.84 7.90 -22.58
CA TYR A 159 -0.04 8.20 -21.47
C TYR A 159 -1.10 7.09 -21.34
N ILE A 160 -1.25 6.56 -20.13
CA ILE A 160 -2.23 5.53 -19.81
C ILE A 160 -3.22 6.02 -18.77
N ARG A 161 -4.42 5.46 -18.84
CA ARG A 161 -5.41 5.46 -17.76
C ARG A 161 -5.94 4.04 -17.60
N ARG A 162 -5.87 3.49 -16.40
CA ARG A 162 -6.24 2.10 -16.13
C ARG A 162 -6.95 1.97 -14.80
N THR A 163 -7.80 0.95 -14.68
CA THR A 163 -8.56 0.68 -13.47
C THR A 163 -8.15 -0.67 -12.89
N GLY A 164 -7.76 -0.66 -11.62
CA GLY A 164 -7.47 -1.85 -10.84
C GLY A 164 -8.55 -2.10 -9.80
N LEU A 165 -8.58 -3.31 -9.25
CA LEU A 165 -9.51 -3.70 -8.19
C LEU A 165 -8.79 -4.59 -7.20
N SER A 166 -9.05 -4.36 -5.92
CA SER A 166 -8.63 -5.25 -4.85
C SER A 166 -9.80 -5.56 -3.93
N VAL A 167 -9.96 -6.84 -3.59
CA VAL A 167 -10.97 -7.31 -2.63
C VAL A 167 -10.27 -8.14 -1.55
N GLY A 168 -10.54 -7.80 -0.30
CA GLY A 168 -10.02 -8.49 0.88
C GLY A 168 -11.16 -8.96 1.78
N TYR A 169 -11.01 -10.16 2.33
CA TYR A 169 -11.92 -10.72 3.32
C TYR A 169 -11.14 -11.25 4.51
N ASP A 170 -11.45 -10.70 5.68
CA ASP A 170 -10.80 -11.08 6.93
C ASP A 170 -11.79 -11.87 7.80
N TRP A 171 -11.36 -13.05 8.22
CA TRP A 171 -11.87 -13.78 9.37
C TRP A 171 -11.08 -13.38 10.63
N PRO A 172 -11.49 -13.83 11.84
CA PRO A 172 -10.73 -13.54 13.06
C PRO A 172 -9.27 -13.97 12.98
N LEU A 173 -8.99 -15.17 12.45
CA LEU A 173 -7.64 -15.77 12.41
C LEU A 173 -7.00 -15.78 11.02
N TRP A 174 -7.78 -15.64 9.96
CA TRP A 174 -7.31 -15.76 8.57
C TRP A 174 -7.74 -14.56 7.76
N ALA A 175 -6.96 -14.20 6.75
CA ALA A 175 -7.33 -13.17 5.79
C ALA A 175 -6.91 -13.58 4.38
N VAL A 176 -7.75 -13.26 3.41
CA VAL A 176 -7.48 -13.47 1.99
C VAL A 176 -7.67 -12.17 1.24
N ARG A 177 -6.77 -11.87 0.30
CA ARG A 177 -6.90 -10.72 -0.59
C ARG A 177 -6.56 -11.11 -2.03
N ALA A 178 -7.39 -10.67 -2.97
CA ALA A 178 -7.12 -10.74 -4.39
C ALA A 178 -7.02 -9.32 -4.96
N ALA A 179 -6.04 -9.07 -5.81
CA ALA A 179 -5.85 -7.77 -6.45
C ALA A 179 -5.47 -7.92 -7.92
N TRP A 180 -6.10 -7.13 -8.76
CA TRP A 180 -5.74 -6.92 -10.15
C TRP A 180 -5.17 -5.52 -10.31
N ASP A 181 -3.90 -5.44 -10.69
CA ASP A 181 -3.21 -4.18 -11.00
C ASP A 181 -2.75 -4.16 -12.48
N PRO A 182 -3.43 -3.40 -13.35
CA PRO A 182 -2.97 -3.19 -14.71
C PRO A 182 -1.75 -2.27 -14.73
N LYS A 183 -0.76 -2.59 -15.58
CA LYS A 183 0.48 -1.79 -15.70
C LYS A 183 1.15 -1.60 -14.33
N VAL A 184 1.42 -2.72 -13.67
CA VAL A 184 1.98 -2.78 -12.31
C VAL A 184 3.25 -1.96 -12.21
N ASN A 185 3.37 -1.11 -11.17
CA ASN A 185 4.49 -0.18 -11.00
C ASN A 185 4.84 0.63 -12.26
N PHE A 186 3.83 1.02 -13.06
CA PHE A 186 4.00 1.73 -14.34
C PHE A 186 4.90 0.99 -15.35
N THR A 187 4.85 -0.34 -15.33
CA THR A 187 5.49 -1.20 -16.33
C THR A 187 4.49 -1.67 -17.39
N PRO A 188 4.95 -2.28 -18.50
CA PRO A 188 4.05 -2.86 -19.50
C PRO A 188 3.22 -4.05 -19.01
N GLN A 189 3.57 -4.65 -17.86
CA GLN A 189 2.98 -5.88 -17.35
C GLN A 189 1.72 -5.59 -16.52
N ASN A 190 0.76 -6.52 -16.56
CA ASN A 190 -0.33 -6.53 -15.59
C ASN A 190 -0.02 -7.56 -14.51
N MET A 191 -0.54 -7.36 -13.31
CA MET A 191 -0.34 -8.28 -12.19
C MET A 191 -1.67 -8.69 -11.59
N PHE A 192 -1.84 -10.00 -11.41
CA PHE A 192 -2.80 -10.54 -10.46
C PHE A 192 -2.04 -11.00 -9.21
N ARG A 193 -2.50 -10.58 -8.03
CA ARG A 193 -1.93 -10.96 -6.75
C ARG A 193 -2.98 -11.63 -5.88
N LEU A 194 -2.62 -12.80 -5.36
CA LEU A 194 -3.34 -13.46 -4.28
C LEU A 194 -2.50 -13.41 -3.00
N SER A 195 -3.13 -13.15 -1.88
CA SER A 195 -2.50 -13.10 -0.56
C SER A 195 -3.33 -13.89 0.45
N LEU A 196 -2.65 -14.68 1.27
CA LEU A 196 -3.20 -15.39 2.42
C LEU A 196 -2.39 -15.00 3.65
N ALA A 197 -3.07 -14.65 4.74
CA ALA A 197 -2.44 -14.33 6.01
C ALA A 197 -3.13 -15.07 7.16
N ARG A 198 -2.35 -15.34 8.21
CA ARG A 198 -2.82 -15.94 9.46
C ARG A 198 -2.39 -15.07 10.63
N ARG A 199 -3.30 -14.83 11.58
CA ARG A 199 -3.02 -14.20 12.87
C ARG A 199 -2.77 -15.29 13.92
N PHE A 200 -1.80 -15.08 14.80
CA PHE A 200 -1.43 -15.98 15.88
C PHE A 200 -1.09 -15.17 17.14
#